data_AF-A0A8T5DA06-F1
#
_entry.id   AF-A0A8T5DA06-F1
#
_cell.length_a   1.000
_cell.length_b   1.000
_cell.length_c   1.000
_cell.angle_alpha   90.00
_cell.angle_beta   90.00
_cell.angle_gamma   90.00
#
_symmetry.space_group_name_H-M   'P 1'
#
loop_
_entity.id
_entity.type
_entity.pdbx_description
1 polymer ?
#
loop_
_entity_poly.entity_id
_entity_poly.type
_entity_poly.pdbx_seq_one_letter_code
_entity_poly.pdbx_strand_id
1 'polypeptide(L)'
;MAKKKGGWVYSGVSTRKNGSKKNYTGMTRKSPLAREKEHQREVSKPNSKTWVGKGTSYKTKSSFWSKNPEKAEKTVKRKPKKSWW
;
A
#
# COMPACT_ATOMS: atom_id res chain seq x y z
N MET A 1 -26.89 1.87 9.82
CA MET A 1 -25.47 1.59 9.52
C MET A 1 -25.15 2.05 8.11
N ALA A 2 -24.26 3.02 7.90
CA ALA A 2 -23.84 3.40 6.55
C ALA A 2 -23.17 2.19 5.88
N LYS A 3 -23.70 1.72 4.73
CA LYS A 3 -23.03 0.68 3.93
C LYS A 3 -21.63 1.18 3.60
N LYS A 4 -20.60 0.57 4.20
CA LYS A 4 -19.21 0.93 3.92
C LYS A 4 -18.98 0.77 2.41
N LYS A 5 -18.67 1.87 1.72
CA LYS A 5 -18.38 1.83 0.28
C LYS A 5 -17.20 0.88 0.03
N GLY A 6 -17.30 0.11 -1.06
CA GLY A 6 -16.20 -0.72 -1.54
C GLY A 6 -14.95 0.11 -1.82
N GLY A 7 -13.83 -0.57 -1.97
CA GLY A 7 -12.55 0.08 -2.23
C GLY A 7 -11.54 -0.88 -2.82
N TRP A 8 -10.38 -0.35 -3.16
CA TRP A 8 -9.25 -1.10 -3.67
C TRP A 8 -8.34 -1.54 -2.54
N VAL A 9 -7.91 -2.78 -2.58
CA VAL A 9 -6.74 -3.26 -1.84
C VAL A 9 -5.57 -3.30 -2.82
N TYR A 10 -4.42 -2.78 -2.42
CA TYR A 10 -3.24 -2.74 -3.27
C TYR A 10 -2.00 -3.18 -2.51
N SER A 11 -1.06 -3.73 -3.26
CA SER A 11 0.27 -4.07 -2.79
C SER A 11 1.32 -3.38 -3.64
N GLY A 12 2.37 -2.89 -2.99
CA GLY A 12 3.46 -2.18 -3.63
C GLY A 12 4.78 -2.44 -2.93
N VAL A 13 5.85 -1.92 -3.51
CA VAL A 13 7.20 -1.99 -2.94
C VAL A 13 7.68 -0.59 -2.64
N SER A 14 8.17 -0.40 -1.42
CA SER A 14 8.86 0.82 -1.00
C SER A 14 10.35 0.52 -0.82
N THR A 15 11.21 1.30 -1.45
CA THR A 15 12.66 1.24 -1.23
C THR A 15 13.02 2.14 -0.07
N ARG A 16 13.89 1.68 0.84
CA ARG A 16 14.35 2.44 2.01
C ARG A 16 15.65 3.19 1.73
N LYS A 17 15.98 4.14 2.61
CA LYS A 17 17.25 4.90 2.55
C LYS A 17 18.48 3.98 2.59
N ASN A 18 18.38 2.82 3.26
CA ASN A 18 19.43 1.79 3.28
C ASN A 18 19.38 0.82 2.08
N GLY A 19 18.64 1.15 1.01
CA GLY A 19 18.49 0.31 -0.17
C GLY A 19 17.52 -0.88 -0.02
N SER A 20 17.07 -1.22 1.19
CA SER A 20 16.20 -2.37 1.40
C SER A 20 14.81 -2.17 0.78
N LYS A 21 14.32 -3.19 0.06
CA LYS A 21 12.96 -3.20 -0.51
C LYS A 21 11.98 -3.80 0.48
N LYS A 22 10.91 -3.06 0.81
CA LYS A 22 9.88 -3.49 1.75
C LYS A 22 8.53 -3.54 1.05
N ASN A 23 7.85 -4.68 1.18
CA ASN A 23 6.49 -4.83 0.67
C ASN A 23 5.53 -4.03 1.56
N TYR A 24 4.60 -3.33 0.92
CA TYR A 24 3.55 -2.55 1.55
C TYR A 24 2.21 -3.01 1.00
N THR A 25 1.27 -3.28 1.90
CA THR A 25 -0.11 -3.55 1.54
C THR A 25 -0.98 -2.50 2.22
N GLY A 26 -1.86 -1.88 1.45
CA GLY A 26 -2.81 -0.90 1.94
C GLY A 26 -4.15 -1.04 1.25
N MET A 27 -5.10 -0.23 1.69
CA MET A 27 -6.38 -0.06 1.02
C MET A 27 -6.67 1.41 0.74
N THR A 28 -7.49 1.66 -0.27
CA THR A 28 -7.94 2.99 -0.65
C THR A 28 -9.37 2.92 -1.16
N ARG A 29 -10.19 3.92 -0.81
CA ARG A 29 -11.53 4.08 -1.39
C ARG A 29 -11.52 4.92 -2.67
N LYS A 30 -10.37 5.53 -3.00
CA LYS A 30 -10.11 6.24 -4.26
C LYS A 30 -9.43 5.28 -5.25
N SER A 31 -9.13 5.74 -6.47
CA SER A 31 -8.32 4.99 -7.43
C SER A 31 -6.94 4.64 -6.86
N PRO A 32 -6.40 3.43 -7.10
CA PRO A 32 -5.04 3.04 -6.72
C PRO A 32 -3.97 3.99 -7.26
N LEU A 33 -4.14 4.47 -8.49
CA LEU A 33 -3.20 5.38 -9.14
C LEU A 33 -3.14 6.73 -8.42
N ALA A 34 -4.29 7.25 -7.98
CA ALA A 34 -4.33 8.48 -7.19
C ALA A 34 -3.60 8.30 -5.86
N ARG A 35 -3.79 7.14 -5.20
CA ARG A 35 -3.11 6.81 -3.94
C ARG A 35 -1.61 6.61 -4.11
N GLU A 36 -1.18 6.04 -5.23
CA GLU A 36 0.23 5.92 -5.58
C GLU A 36 0.91 7.28 -5.76
N LYS A 37 0.26 8.21 -6.45
CA LYS A 37 0.77 9.60 -6.58
C LYS A 37 0.90 10.28 -5.22
N GLU A 38 -0.05 10.07 -4.31
CA GLU A 38 0.05 10.56 -2.93
C GLU A 38 1.29 9.96 -2.23
N HIS A 39 1.54 8.67 -2.38
CA HIS A 39 2.73 8.02 -1.81
C HIS A 39 4.04 8.54 -2.40
N GLN A 40 4.10 8.76 -3.71
CA GLN A 40 5.29 9.31 -4.37
C GLN A 40 5.59 10.74 -3.89
N ARG A 41 4.57 11.59 -3.76
CA ARG A 41 4.70 12.94 -3.15
C ARG A 41 5.15 12.87 -1.70
N GLU A 42 4.77 11.82 -0.99
CA GLU A 42 5.14 11.64 0.41
C GLU A 42 6.59 11.19 0.56
N VAL A 43 7.10 10.39 -0.39
CA VAL A 43 8.52 9.99 -0.49
C VAL A 43 9.42 11.16 -0.83
N SER A 44 8.96 12.12 -1.64
CA SER A 44 9.76 13.31 -1.99
C SER A 44 9.88 14.32 -0.85
N LYS A 45 9.16 14.15 0.26
CA LYS A 45 9.24 15.04 1.43
C LYS A 45 10.44 14.67 2.30
N PRO A 46 11.31 15.63 2.68
CA PRO A 46 12.51 15.33 3.46
C PRO A 46 12.22 14.74 4.85
N ASN A 47 11.10 15.13 5.46
CA ASN A 47 10.71 14.77 6.84
C ASN A 47 9.35 14.05 6.92
N SER A 48 9.02 13.20 5.94
CA SER A 48 7.75 12.45 6.01
C SER A 48 7.70 11.50 7.22
N LYS A 49 6.59 11.57 7.96
CA LYS A 49 6.29 10.67 9.09
C LYS A 49 5.61 9.37 8.65
N THR A 50 5.17 9.27 7.39
CA THR A 50 4.42 8.10 6.92
C THR A 50 5.33 6.91 6.70
N TRP A 51 4.77 5.70 6.80
CA TRP A 51 5.54 4.48 6.58
C TRP A 51 6.16 4.44 5.18
N VAL A 52 5.46 4.88 4.13
CA VAL A 52 6.00 4.89 2.75
C VAL A 52 6.97 6.06 2.54
N GLY A 53 6.66 7.24 3.08
CA GLY A 53 7.51 8.44 2.95
C GLY A 53 8.86 8.36 3.67
N LYS A 54 9.03 7.45 4.63
CA LYS A 54 10.35 7.08 5.17
C LYS A 54 11.26 6.37 4.13
N GLY A 55 10.74 6.05 2.95
CA GLY A 55 11.46 5.44 1.84
C GLY A 55 12.09 6.45 0.88
N THR A 56 12.69 5.96 -0.19
CA THR A 56 13.27 6.72 -1.31
C THR A 56 12.49 6.54 -2.61
N SER A 57 11.72 5.45 -2.74
CA SER A 57 10.79 5.25 -3.85
C SER A 57 9.62 4.37 -3.44
N TYR A 58 8.50 4.50 -4.17
CA TYR A 58 7.31 3.67 -4.01
C TYR A 58 6.71 3.34 -5.37
N LYS A 59 6.33 2.07 -5.56
CA LYS A 59 5.60 1.62 -6.74
C LYS A 59 4.55 0.58 -6.39
N THR A 60 3.33 0.79 -6.88
CA THR A 60 2.24 -0.18 -6.79
C THR A 60 2.51 -1.33 -7.76
N LYS A 61 2.38 -2.57 -7.30
CA LYS A 61 2.57 -3.78 -8.11
C LYS A 61 1.25 -4.41 -8.53
N SER A 62 0.29 -4.47 -7.61
CA SER A 62 -1.01 -5.07 -7.88
C SER A 62 -2.10 -4.39 -7.07
N SER A 63 -3.31 -4.39 -7.61
CA SER A 63 -4.50 -3.88 -6.94
C SER A 63 -5.74 -4.63 -7.37
N PHE A 64 -6.68 -4.83 -6.45
CA PHE A 64 -7.97 -5.44 -6.75
C PHE A 64 -9.09 -4.76 -5.95
N TRP A 65 -10.30 -4.73 -6.52
CA TRP A 65 -11.47 -4.16 -5.86
C TRP A 65 -12.07 -5.15 -4.86
N SER A 66 -12.54 -4.65 -3.73
CA SER A 66 -13.27 -5.41 -2.73
C SER A 66 -14.46 -4.62 -2.21
N LYS A 67 -15.58 -5.32 -2.02
CA LYS A 67 -16.76 -4.77 -1.32
C LYS A 67 -16.45 -4.47 0.16
N ASN A 68 -15.46 -5.15 0.74
CA ASN A 68 -14.98 -4.91 2.11
C ASN A 68 -13.44 -4.85 2.13
N PRO A 69 -12.85 -3.69 1.75
CA PRO A 69 -11.41 -3.56 1.59
C PRO A 69 -10.66 -3.68 2.93
N GLU A 70 -11.27 -3.30 4.05
CA GLU A 70 -10.68 -3.41 5.40
C GLU A 70 -10.44 -4.89 5.77
N LYS A 71 -11.45 -5.75 5.54
CA LYS A 71 -11.30 -7.19 5.78
C LYS A 71 -10.31 -7.81 4.79
N ALA A 72 -10.39 -7.43 3.51
CA ALA A 72 -9.50 -7.96 2.48
C ALA A 72 -8.02 -7.60 2.71
N GLU A 73 -7.72 -6.34 3.08
CA GLU A 73 -6.37 -5.90 3.44
C GLU A 73 -5.82 -6.72 4.62
N LYS A 74 -6.62 -6.90 5.69
CA LYS A 74 -6.24 -7.72 6.84
C LYS A 74 -5.95 -9.16 6.42
N THR A 75 -6.75 -9.74 5.53
CA THR A 75 -6.51 -11.09 5.00
C THR A 75 -5.20 -11.16 4.22
N VAL A 76 -4.92 -10.18 3.34
CA VAL A 76 -3.67 -10.14 2.57
C VAL A 76 -2.45 -9.97 3.49
N LYS A 77 -2.57 -9.18 4.56
CA LYS A 77 -1.48 -9.01 5.54
C LYS A 77 -1.28 -10.24 6.44
N ARG A 78 -2.36 -10.96 6.78
CA ARG A 78 -2.32 -12.16 7.64
C ARG A 78 -1.86 -13.40 6.90
N LYS A 79 -1.99 -13.47 5.57
CA LYS A 79 -1.43 -14.59 4.81
C LYS A 79 0.08 -14.60 5.03
N PRO A 80 0.67 -15.68 5.57
CA PRO A 80 2.12 -15.81 5.61
C PRO A 80 2.62 -15.65 4.17
N LYS A 81 3.70 -14.87 3.99
CA LYS A 81 4.43 -14.85 2.73
C LYS A 81 4.81 -16.31 2.48
N LYS A 82 4.10 -16.99 1.58
CA LYS A 82 4.49 -18.32 1.10
C LYS A 82 5.92 -18.15 0.60
N SER A 83 6.86 -18.66 1.40
CA SER A 83 8.23 -18.84 0.99
C SER A 83 8.18 -19.85 -0.14
N TRP A 84 8.21 -19.37 -1.38
CA TRP A 84 8.68 -20.19 -2.48
C TRP A 84 10.19 -20.26 -2.31
N TRP A 85 10.64 -21.28 -1.57
CA TRP A 85 11.96 -21.88 -1.77
C TRP A 85 11.83 -22.85 -2.93
#